data_AF-A0A4S8JVH0-F1
#
_entry.id   AF-A0A4S8JVH0-F1
#
_cell.length_a   1.000
_cell.length_b   1.000
_cell.length_c   1.000
_cell.angle_alpha   90.00
_cell.angle_beta   90.00
_cell.angle_gamma   90.00
#
_symmetry.space_group_name_H-M   'P 1'
#
loop_
_entity.id
_entity.type
_entity.pdbx_description
1 polymer ?
#
loop_
_entity_poly.entity_id
_entity_poly.type
_entity_poly.pdbx_seq_one_letter_code
_entity_poly.pdbx_strand_id
1 'polypeptide(L)'
;MPPHKASTIFPLSLHRVSSATASALAVLIGIAVSLVRPPPLLVKKKRMRDFRLLYFFCCLLCFCFPHHGPVKVQAFTGTFGINYGRIADNIPPPESVVTLLKAAKIKNVRIYDADHNVLNAFKGSGLDLVVAVSNDHLKDMSVNEDNALSWVKENVQPFLPDTRIREIVVGNEVLGGSDQELPEILFGAIKSVYNALKRLQLADDIMVSTPHSQAVFVNSFPPSSCTFKEDVLVYMKPILDFFSKIGSPFYVNVYPFLAYNYDPENIDINYALFESNPGIYDAKTNLHYDNMFDAQIDAAYAALEAAGFDKMEVRVSETGWASSGDENEVGATIHNARTYNYNLRKRLFKKKGTPLRPKIVVKAYLFALFNENQKPGASSEKHYGLFKADGSIAYDIGFTGLKPSCASPSLLSLKDIHTQSWLAPYSMIITCFIAVIMALTF
;
A
#
# COMPACT_ATOMS: atom_id res chain seq x y z
N MET A 1 27.78 -44.52 36.80
CA MET A 1 27.64 -44.96 38.20
C MET A 1 27.22 -43.76 39.05
N PRO A 2 26.42 -43.95 40.12
CA PRO A 2 25.84 -42.88 40.97
C PRO A 2 26.84 -42.49 42.11
N PRO A 3 26.51 -41.70 43.19
CA PRO A 3 25.20 -41.20 43.67
C PRO A 3 25.15 -39.76 44.29
N HIS A 4 24.00 -39.47 44.93
CA HIS A 4 23.70 -38.52 46.04
C HIS A 4 22.85 -37.25 45.83
N LYS A 5 22.07 -36.95 46.89
CA LYS A 5 20.99 -35.95 47.02
C LYS A 5 21.45 -34.73 47.82
N ALA A 6 20.89 -33.55 47.55
CA ALA A 6 20.57 -32.52 48.55
C ALA A 6 19.54 -31.49 47.99
N SER A 7 18.90 -30.69 48.85
CA SER A 7 17.66 -29.93 48.56
C SER A 7 17.60 -28.56 49.23
N THR A 8 17.10 -27.51 48.55
CA THR A 8 16.38 -26.28 49.04
C THR A 8 16.06 -25.36 47.82
N ILE A 9 14.83 -24.87 47.53
CA ILE A 9 14.05 -23.77 48.16
C ILE A 9 14.76 -22.40 48.00
N PHE A 10 14.24 -21.31 47.39
CA PHE A 10 12.94 -20.90 46.80
C PHE A 10 13.15 -19.96 45.54
N PRO A 11 12.11 -19.59 44.73
CA PRO A 11 12.24 -18.80 43.48
C PRO A 11 11.79 -17.32 43.58
N LEU A 12 12.15 -16.47 42.60
CA LEU A 12 11.31 -15.41 41.96
C LEU A 12 12.13 -14.40 41.12
N SER A 13 11.76 -14.21 39.85
CA SER A 13 11.60 -12.87 39.23
C SER A 13 10.99 -13.00 37.82
N LEU A 14 9.68 -12.82 37.71
CA LEU A 14 8.97 -12.64 36.45
C LEU A 14 8.37 -11.23 36.49
N HIS A 15 8.85 -10.34 35.61
CA HIS A 15 8.50 -8.92 35.68
C HIS A 15 7.04 -8.67 35.27
N ARG A 16 6.21 -8.39 36.28
CA ARG A 16 5.07 -7.44 36.28
C ARG A 16 4.39 -7.18 34.92
N VAL A 17 3.32 -7.94 34.66
CA VAL A 17 2.14 -7.40 33.94
C VAL A 17 1.26 -6.66 34.96
N SER A 18 0.63 -5.56 34.54
CA SER A 18 -0.18 -4.65 35.36
C SER A 18 -1.23 -5.38 36.22
N SER A 19 -1.16 -5.21 37.55
CA SER A 19 -2.02 -5.90 38.53
C SER A 19 -3.42 -5.28 38.70
N ALA A 20 -3.74 -4.18 37.99
CA ALA A 20 -5.02 -3.50 38.10
C ALA A 20 -6.17 -4.25 37.39
N THR A 21 -5.91 -4.81 36.21
CA THR A 21 -6.95 -5.45 35.37
C THR A 21 -7.32 -6.85 35.86
N ALA A 22 -6.34 -7.65 36.28
CA ALA A 22 -6.57 -8.99 36.83
C ALA A 22 -7.39 -8.94 38.14
N SER A 23 -7.14 -7.95 39.00
CA SER A 23 -7.85 -7.77 40.27
C SER A 23 -9.33 -7.41 40.05
N ALA A 24 -9.63 -6.54 39.08
CA ALA A 24 -11.01 -6.19 38.73
C ALA A 24 -11.79 -7.39 38.17
N LEU A 25 -11.16 -8.20 37.31
CA LEU A 25 -11.79 -9.38 36.72
C LEU A 25 -12.06 -10.47 37.77
N ALA A 26 -11.14 -10.69 38.72
CA ALA A 26 -11.32 -11.63 39.82
C ALA A 26 -12.48 -11.24 40.76
N VAL A 27 -12.62 -9.94 41.07
CA VAL A 27 -13.74 -9.41 41.88
C VAL A 27 -15.08 -9.59 41.14
N LEU A 28 -15.14 -9.29 39.84
CA LEU A 28 -16.33 -9.51 39.01
C LEU A 28 -16.75 -10.98 38.96
N ILE A 29 -15.79 -11.91 38.82
CA ILE A 29 -16.07 -13.36 38.83
C ILE A 29 -16.53 -13.83 40.23
N GLY A 30 -15.94 -13.33 41.31
CA GLY A 30 -16.36 -13.65 42.68
C GLY A 30 -17.79 -13.19 43.00
N ILE A 31 -18.19 -12.02 42.51
CA ILE A 31 -19.56 -11.50 42.62
C ILE A 31 -20.52 -12.38 41.79
N ALA A 32 -20.14 -12.75 40.56
CA ALA A 32 -20.95 -13.60 39.69
C ALA A 32 -21.23 -14.98 40.30
N VAL A 33 -20.23 -15.64 40.88
CA VAL A 33 -20.39 -16.97 41.52
C VAL A 33 -21.26 -16.91 42.78
N SER A 34 -21.18 -15.81 43.55
CA SER A 34 -21.96 -15.63 44.78
C SER A 34 -23.47 -15.49 44.55
N LEU A 35 -23.90 -15.16 43.32
CA LEU A 35 -25.31 -14.98 42.94
C LEU A 35 -26.00 -16.28 42.45
N VAL A 36 -25.31 -17.42 42.42
CA VAL A 36 -25.79 -18.67 41.79
C VAL A 36 -26.44 -19.67 42.78
N ARG A 37 -26.49 -19.38 44.09
CA ARG A 37 -27.20 -20.25 45.06
C ARG A 37 -28.73 -19.99 45.06
N PRO A 38 -29.57 -20.98 44.73
CA PRO A 38 -31.03 -20.80 44.69
C PRO A 38 -31.67 -20.92 46.10
N PRO A 39 -32.51 -19.97 46.53
CA PRO A 39 -33.39 -20.13 47.69
C PRO A 39 -34.69 -20.89 47.33
N PRO A 40 -35.45 -21.39 48.32
CA PRO A 40 -36.60 -22.26 48.08
C PRO A 40 -37.78 -21.59 47.34
N LEU A 41 -38.66 -22.47 46.85
CA LEU A 41 -39.67 -22.22 45.81
C LEU A 41 -40.80 -21.25 46.21
N LEU A 42 -40.65 -19.92 46.04
CA LEU A 42 -41.81 -19.01 45.99
C LEU A 42 -41.65 -17.62 45.32
N VAL A 43 -40.62 -17.35 44.51
CA VAL A 43 -40.49 -16.05 43.78
C VAL A 43 -40.05 -16.21 42.31
N LYS A 44 -40.84 -16.91 41.48
CA LYS A 44 -40.42 -17.30 40.11
C LYS A 44 -40.71 -16.33 38.95
N LYS A 45 -41.63 -15.36 39.05
CA LYS A 45 -42.06 -14.55 37.89
C LYS A 45 -41.43 -13.15 37.75
N LYS A 46 -41.22 -12.39 38.85
CA LYS A 46 -40.69 -11.01 38.76
C LYS A 46 -39.17 -10.98 38.51
N ARG A 47 -38.40 -11.74 39.30
CA ARG A 47 -36.93 -11.74 39.32
C ARG A 47 -36.24 -12.24 38.04
N MET A 48 -36.90 -13.10 37.25
CA MET A 48 -36.36 -13.54 35.96
C MET A 48 -36.38 -12.43 34.90
N ARG A 49 -37.27 -11.43 35.03
CA ARG A 49 -37.31 -10.29 34.10
C ARG A 49 -36.10 -9.38 34.32
N ASP A 50 -35.73 -9.17 35.58
CA ASP A 50 -34.61 -8.33 36.00
C ASP A 50 -33.26 -8.95 35.60
N PHE A 51 -33.11 -10.28 35.75
CA PHE A 51 -31.91 -11.00 35.28
C PHE A 51 -31.73 -10.95 33.76
N ARG A 52 -32.83 -11.06 32.98
CA ARG A 52 -32.77 -10.90 31.51
C ARG A 52 -32.43 -9.47 31.11
N LEU A 53 -32.94 -8.47 31.82
CA LEU A 53 -32.64 -7.06 31.57
C LEU A 53 -31.17 -6.73 31.86
N LEU A 54 -30.61 -7.26 32.96
CA LEU A 54 -29.19 -7.11 33.31
C LEU A 54 -28.28 -7.79 32.28
N TYR A 55 -28.60 -9.02 31.87
CA TYR A 55 -27.86 -9.73 30.82
C TYR A 55 -27.90 -8.96 29.49
N PHE A 56 -29.06 -8.42 29.11
CA PHE A 56 -29.21 -7.59 27.90
C PHE A 56 -28.37 -6.30 27.98
N PHE A 57 -28.30 -5.65 29.14
CA PHE A 57 -27.43 -4.49 29.37
C PHE A 57 -25.93 -4.84 29.32
N CYS A 58 -25.52 -5.98 29.87
CA CYS A 58 -24.14 -6.46 29.76
C CYS A 58 -23.76 -6.81 28.32
N CYS A 59 -24.66 -7.44 27.56
CA CYS A 59 -24.45 -7.69 26.13
C CYS A 59 -24.34 -6.37 25.34
N LEU A 60 -25.22 -5.39 25.60
CA LEU A 60 -25.13 -4.06 25.00
C LEU A 60 -23.79 -3.38 25.32
N LEU A 61 -23.32 -3.42 26.57
CA LEU A 61 -22.01 -2.88 26.94
C LEU A 61 -20.86 -3.57 26.19
N CYS A 62 -20.92 -4.89 25.98
CA CYS A 62 -19.95 -5.61 25.14
C CYS A 62 -20.02 -5.27 23.64
N PHE A 63 -21.16 -4.78 23.14
CA PHE A 63 -21.30 -4.27 21.76
C PHE A 63 -20.96 -2.77 21.64
N CYS A 64 -21.02 -2.00 22.73
CA CYS A 64 -20.71 -0.56 22.76
C CYS A 64 -19.21 -0.24 22.83
N PHE A 65 -18.36 -1.20 23.20
CA PHE A 65 -16.93 -1.11 22.95
C PHE A 65 -16.63 -1.74 21.59
N PRO A 66 -16.49 -0.97 20.50
CA PRO A 66 -15.93 -1.52 19.28
C PRO A 66 -14.55 -2.06 19.62
N HIS A 67 -14.32 -3.34 19.35
CA HIS A 67 -13.03 -3.98 19.59
C HIS A 67 -12.03 -3.45 18.58
N HIS A 68 -11.53 -2.23 18.83
CA HIS A 68 -10.45 -1.63 18.07
C HIS A 68 -9.19 -2.45 18.31
N GLY A 69 -8.99 -3.46 17.46
CA GLY A 69 -7.64 -3.90 17.13
C GLY A 69 -6.83 -2.70 16.63
N PRO A 70 -5.49 -2.77 16.66
CA PRO A 70 -4.64 -1.65 16.28
C PRO A 70 -5.08 -1.11 14.91
N VAL A 71 -5.43 0.18 14.88
CA VAL A 71 -5.89 0.85 13.67
C VAL A 71 -4.72 0.82 12.68
N LYS A 72 -4.79 -0.08 11.71
CA LYS A 72 -3.80 -0.10 10.64
C LYS A 72 -3.95 1.18 9.84
N VAL A 73 -2.88 1.97 9.77
CA VAL A 73 -2.81 3.19 8.97
C VAL A 73 -3.26 2.87 7.54
N GLN A 74 -4.44 3.35 7.14
CA GLN A 74 -4.86 3.25 5.76
C GLN A 74 -4.13 4.35 4.97
N ALA A 75 -2.93 4.00 4.49
CA ALA A 75 -2.07 4.87 3.69
C ALA A 75 -2.42 4.88 2.19
N PHE A 76 -3.34 4.02 1.75
CA PHE A 76 -3.70 3.85 0.33
C PHE A 76 -5.21 3.65 0.18
N THR A 77 -5.88 4.57 -0.51
CA THR A 77 -7.31 4.54 -0.83
C THR A 77 -7.54 3.86 -2.19
N GLY A 78 -8.08 2.64 -2.18
CA GLY A 78 -8.32 1.86 -3.41
C GLY A 78 -7.08 1.09 -3.84
N THR A 79 -6.77 1.11 -5.15
CA THR A 79 -5.71 0.29 -5.77
C THR A 79 -4.79 1.04 -6.74
N PHE A 80 -5.16 2.26 -7.13
CA PHE A 80 -4.44 3.07 -8.11
C PHE A 80 -3.95 4.39 -7.46
N GLY A 81 -2.66 4.65 -7.59
CA GLY A 81 -2.02 5.94 -7.29
C GLY A 81 -1.18 6.42 -8.47
N ILE A 82 -0.58 7.59 -8.36
CA ILE A 82 0.35 8.11 -9.37
C ILE A 82 1.55 8.80 -8.72
N ASN A 83 2.72 8.65 -9.35
CA ASN A 83 3.94 9.37 -9.01
C ASN A 83 3.90 10.74 -9.71
N TYR A 84 3.95 11.81 -8.92
CA TYR A 84 4.08 13.19 -9.37
C TYR A 84 5.56 13.59 -9.29
N GLY A 85 6.33 13.07 -10.26
CA GLY A 85 7.68 13.53 -10.55
C GLY A 85 7.68 14.97 -11.05
N ARG A 86 8.76 15.69 -10.76
CA ARG A 86 8.95 17.13 -11.01
C ARG A 86 10.39 17.49 -11.44
N ILE A 87 11.12 16.55 -12.01
CA ILE A 87 12.43 16.83 -12.63
C ILE A 87 12.17 17.45 -14.02
N ALA A 88 11.57 18.65 -13.99
CA ALA A 88 11.05 19.38 -15.14
C ALA A 88 10.88 20.88 -14.83
N ASP A 89 11.05 21.72 -15.85
CA ASP A 89 10.89 23.19 -15.77
C ASP A 89 9.61 23.71 -16.45
N ASN A 90 8.84 22.83 -17.09
CA ASN A 90 7.76 23.20 -18.02
C ASN A 90 6.38 22.63 -17.67
N ILE A 91 6.25 21.96 -16.51
CA ILE A 91 5.01 21.34 -16.02
C ILE A 91 4.08 22.34 -15.31
N PRO A 92 2.77 22.04 -15.13
CA PRO A 92 1.83 22.97 -14.52
C PRO A 92 2.10 23.19 -13.03
N PRO A 93 1.72 24.35 -12.45
CA PRO A 93 1.88 24.61 -11.03
C PRO A 93 1.00 23.69 -10.16
N PRO A 94 1.38 23.43 -8.90
CA PRO A 94 0.74 22.45 -8.04
C PRO A 94 -0.80 22.52 -7.93
N GLU A 95 -1.39 23.70 -7.92
CA GLU A 95 -2.85 23.91 -7.83
C GLU A 95 -3.58 23.41 -9.09
N SER A 96 -2.95 23.60 -10.25
CA SER A 96 -3.42 23.04 -11.53
C SER A 96 -3.28 21.53 -11.54
N VAL A 97 -2.22 21.00 -10.93
CA VAL A 97 -2.00 19.55 -10.79
C VAL A 97 -3.05 18.91 -9.86
N VAL A 98 -3.38 19.53 -8.73
CA VAL A 98 -4.48 19.07 -7.85
C VAL A 98 -5.82 19.08 -8.59
N THR A 99 -6.08 20.08 -9.42
CA THR A 99 -7.28 20.15 -10.27
C THR A 99 -7.33 18.98 -11.27
N LEU A 100 -6.21 18.70 -11.94
CA LEU A 100 -6.06 17.57 -12.87
C LEU A 100 -6.31 16.22 -12.18
N LEU A 101 -5.67 15.98 -11.03
CA LEU A 101 -5.78 14.75 -10.26
C LEU A 101 -7.22 14.48 -9.80
N LYS A 102 -7.92 15.52 -9.34
CA LYS A 102 -9.34 15.45 -8.95
C LYS A 102 -10.24 15.15 -10.16
N ALA A 103 -9.99 15.77 -11.32
CA ALA A 103 -10.72 15.47 -12.56
C ALA A 103 -10.49 14.00 -13.02
N ALA A 104 -9.24 13.53 -12.95
CA ALA A 104 -8.87 12.14 -13.24
C ALA A 104 -9.37 11.12 -12.19
N LYS A 105 -9.92 11.59 -11.06
CA LYS A 105 -10.37 10.79 -9.90
C LYS A 105 -9.25 9.94 -9.28
N ILE A 106 -8.00 10.36 -9.45
CA ILE A 106 -6.83 9.76 -8.79
C ILE A 106 -6.84 10.23 -7.33
N LYS A 107 -6.64 9.31 -6.38
CA LYS A 107 -6.76 9.60 -4.94
C LYS A 107 -5.45 9.54 -4.17
N ASN A 108 -4.48 8.77 -4.66
CA ASN A 108 -3.19 8.56 -4.00
C ASN A 108 -2.12 9.17 -4.89
N VAL A 109 -1.28 10.03 -4.32
CA VAL A 109 -0.21 10.72 -5.03
C VAL A 109 1.08 10.53 -4.26
N ARG A 110 2.17 10.26 -4.96
CA ARG A 110 3.52 10.19 -4.38
C ARG A 110 4.40 11.29 -4.98
N ILE A 111 5.05 12.06 -4.13
CA ILE A 111 6.14 12.98 -4.50
C ILE A 111 7.47 12.47 -3.95
N TYR A 112 8.57 12.98 -4.51
CA TYR A 112 9.94 12.52 -4.24
C TYR A 112 10.71 13.44 -3.28
N ASP A 113 9.98 14.29 -2.57
CA ASP A 113 10.48 15.32 -1.67
C ASP A 113 9.35 15.69 -0.67
N ALA A 114 9.46 16.84 0.00
CA ALA A 114 8.40 17.43 0.82
C ALA A 114 8.24 18.95 0.55
N ASP A 115 8.28 19.38 -0.71
CA ASP A 115 8.15 20.78 -1.15
C ASP A 115 6.86 21.44 -0.67
N HIS A 116 7.02 22.55 0.04
CA HIS A 116 5.92 23.26 0.70
C HIS A 116 4.90 23.83 -0.28
N ASN A 117 5.27 24.11 -1.54
CA ASN A 117 4.33 24.61 -2.54
C ASN A 117 3.29 23.53 -2.90
N VAL A 118 3.73 22.29 -3.12
CA VAL A 118 2.83 21.14 -3.29
C VAL A 118 2.04 20.84 -2.02
N LEU A 119 2.68 20.84 -0.85
CA LEU A 119 1.97 20.57 0.42
C LEU A 119 0.85 21.59 0.69
N ASN A 120 1.07 22.87 0.35
CA ASN A 120 0.05 23.91 0.42
C ASN A 120 -1.05 23.75 -0.65
N ALA A 121 -0.71 23.44 -1.90
CA ALA A 121 -1.70 23.23 -2.95
C ALA A 121 -2.61 22.03 -2.70
N PHE A 122 -2.10 21.00 -2.01
CA PHE A 122 -2.88 19.81 -1.62
C PHE A 122 -3.81 20.04 -0.41
N LYS A 123 -3.74 21.21 0.25
CA LYS A 123 -4.59 21.58 1.40
C LYS A 123 -6.07 21.50 1.04
N GLY A 124 -6.84 20.73 1.80
CA GLY A 124 -8.29 20.54 1.56
C GLY A 124 -8.64 19.81 0.25
N SER A 125 -7.65 19.28 -0.48
CA SER A 125 -7.89 18.60 -1.77
C SER A 125 -8.69 17.30 -1.63
N GLY A 126 -8.53 16.62 -0.49
CA GLY A 126 -9.05 15.28 -0.23
C GLY A 126 -8.19 14.14 -0.81
N LEU A 127 -7.03 14.45 -1.39
CA LEU A 127 -6.07 13.49 -1.94
C LEU A 127 -5.12 12.99 -0.85
N ASP A 128 -4.87 11.67 -0.81
CA ASP A 128 -3.84 11.06 0.03
C ASP A 128 -2.46 11.28 -0.61
N LEU A 129 -1.52 11.83 0.17
CA LEU A 129 -0.18 12.21 -0.29
C LEU A 129 0.90 11.40 0.44
N VAL A 130 1.86 10.89 -0.34
CA VAL A 130 3.12 10.33 0.13
C VAL A 130 4.23 11.34 -0.12
N VAL A 131 4.99 11.66 0.93
CA VAL A 131 6.15 12.56 0.88
C VAL A 131 7.44 11.75 1.05
N ALA A 132 8.59 12.30 0.68
CA ALA A 132 9.87 11.61 0.77
C ALA A 132 10.95 12.38 1.53
N VAL A 133 11.75 11.65 2.30
CA VAL A 133 13.13 12.04 2.63
C VAL A 133 14.00 11.56 1.47
N SER A 134 14.64 12.49 0.74
CA SER A 134 15.51 12.14 -0.40
C SER A 134 16.79 11.42 0.06
N ASN A 135 17.46 10.74 -0.87
CA ASN A 135 18.69 9.99 -0.60
C ASN A 135 19.79 10.87 0.04
N ASP A 136 19.92 12.13 -0.41
CA ASP A 136 20.92 13.08 0.10
C ASP A 136 20.73 13.42 1.58
N HIS A 137 19.49 13.37 2.08
CA HIS A 137 19.17 13.67 3.48
C HIS A 137 19.34 12.46 4.42
N LEU A 138 19.56 11.24 3.89
CA LEU A 138 19.60 10.03 4.72
C LEU A 138 20.70 10.08 5.79
N LYS A 139 21.85 10.68 5.47
CA LYS A 139 23.00 10.81 6.39
C LYS A 139 22.67 11.70 7.58
N ASP A 140 21.98 12.81 7.34
CA ASP A 140 21.54 13.72 8.40
C ASP A 140 20.46 13.08 9.28
N MET A 141 19.55 12.29 8.71
CA MET A 141 18.53 11.56 9.48
C MET A 141 19.09 10.38 10.27
N SER A 142 20.14 9.71 9.77
CA SER A 142 20.71 8.53 10.44
C SER A 142 21.61 8.87 11.62
N VAL A 143 22.30 10.01 11.58
CA VAL A 143 23.26 10.43 12.62
C VAL A 143 22.59 10.98 13.87
N ASN A 144 21.45 11.68 13.74
CA ASN A 144 20.77 12.32 14.87
C ASN A 144 19.23 12.24 14.74
N GLU A 145 18.57 11.60 15.73
CA GLU A 145 17.10 11.52 15.78
C GLU A 145 16.43 12.90 15.83
N ASP A 146 17.10 13.92 16.38
CA ASP A 146 16.54 15.27 16.47
C ASP A 146 16.54 16.00 15.12
N ASN A 147 17.37 15.58 14.15
CA ASN A 147 17.30 16.05 12.77
C ASN A 147 16.01 15.55 12.11
N ALA A 148 15.69 14.25 12.27
CA ALA A 148 14.43 13.69 11.78
C ALA A 148 13.20 14.29 12.50
N LEU A 149 13.31 14.58 13.80
CA LEU A 149 12.26 15.30 14.53
C LEU A 149 12.03 16.70 13.98
N SER A 150 13.11 17.43 13.66
CA SER A 150 13.05 18.76 13.08
C SER A 150 12.45 18.72 11.67
N TRP A 151 12.88 17.77 10.83
CA TRP A 151 12.36 17.57 9.49
C TRP A 151 10.85 17.27 9.48
N VAL A 152 10.35 16.42 10.39
CA VAL A 152 8.90 16.14 10.51
C VAL A 152 8.15 17.37 11.03
N LYS A 153 8.73 18.15 11.95
CA LYS A 153 8.13 19.40 12.45
C LYS A 153 8.04 20.50 11.41
N GLU A 154 8.93 20.52 10.42
CA GLU A 154 8.98 21.51 9.36
C GLU A 154 8.16 21.09 8.13
N ASN A 155 8.32 19.84 7.69
CA ASN A 155 7.85 19.37 6.38
C ASN A 155 6.58 18.52 6.43
N VAL A 156 6.07 18.18 7.62
CA VAL A 156 4.88 17.32 7.78
C VAL A 156 3.88 17.94 8.75
N GLN A 157 4.28 18.18 10.00
CA GLN A 157 3.39 18.64 11.07
C GLN A 157 2.59 19.93 10.73
N PRO A 158 3.15 20.97 10.07
CA PRO A 158 2.43 22.23 9.81
C PRO A 158 1.29 22.09 8.79
N PHE A 159 1.31 21.03 7.98
CA PHE A 159 0.36 20.80 6.89
C PHE A 159 -0.82 19.90 7.32
N LEU A 160 -0.73 19.28 8.51
CA LEU A 160 -1.78 18.43 9.06
C LEU A 160 -2.85 19.25 9.82
N PRO A 161 -4.12 18.83 9.82
CA PRO A 161 -4.70 17.70 9.09
C PRO A 161 -5.16 18.05 7.67
N ASP A 162 -5.07 19.33 7.26
CA ASP A 162 -5.72 19.82 6.03
C ASP A 162 -5.13 19.22 4.75
N THR A 163 -3.83 18.94 4.74
CA THR A 163 -3.15 18.13 3.71
C THR A 163 -2.99 16.71 4.24
N ARG A 164 -3.59 15.74 3.55
CA ARG A 164 -3.61 14.33 3.99
C ARG A 164 -2.29 13.63 3.66
N ILE A 165 -1.21 13.99 4.35
CA ILE A 165 0.03 13.21 4.34
C ILE A 165 -0.26 11.88 5.05
N ARG A 166 -0.06 10.74 4.36
CA ARG A 166 -0.39 9.40 4.88
C ARG A 166 0.83 8.47 5.00
N GLU A 167 1.92 8.82 4.35
CA GLU A 167 3.14 8.02 4.30
C GLU A 167 4.37 8.92 4.10
N ILE A 168 5.46 8.59 4.78
CA ILE A 168 6.80 9.12 4.52
C ILE A 168 7.64 7.95 3.97
N VAL A 169 8.10 8.07 2.73
CA VAL A 169 9.14 7.17 2.20
C VAL A 169 10.51 7.70 2.59
N VAL A 170 11.40 6.82 3.05
CA VAL A 170 12.75 7.19 3.47
C VAL A 170 13.75 6.62 2.47
N GLY A 171 14.26 7.49 1.61
CA GLY A 171 15.07 7.13 0.45
C GLY A 171 14.25 6.57 -0.72
N ASN A 172 14.95 6.31 -1.83
CA ASN A 172 14.41 5.65 -3.02
C ASN A 172 15.50 4.79 -3.67
N GLU A 173 15.22 3.49 -3.87
CA GLU A 173 16.11 2.52 -4.52
C GLU A 173 17.55 2.43 -3.94
N VAL A 174 17.69 2.72 -2.65
CA VAL A 174 18.98 2.77 -1.94
C VAL A 174 19.69 1.41 -1.95
N LEU A 175 18.98 0.33 -1.58
CA LEU A 175 19.55 -1.01 -1.60
C LEU A 175 19.61 -1.54 -3.03
N GLY A 176 20.78 -2.01 -3.46
CA GLY A 176 21.06 -2.35 -4.85
C GLY A 176 21.30 -1.14 -5.77
N GLY A 177 21.37 0.07 -5.21
CA GLY A 177 21.77 1.28 -5.92
C GLY A 177 23.30 1.39 -6.13
N SER A 178 23.74 2.50 -6.72
CA SER A 178 25.15 2.76 -7.01
C SER A 178 25.96 3.27 -5.81
N ASP A 179 25.33 4.00 -4.89
CA ASP A 179 25.98 4.56 -3.70
C ASP A 179 26.24 3.45 -2.66
N GLN A 180 27.49 3.34 -2.23
CA GLN A 180 27.96 2.31 -1.30
C GLN A 180 27.84 2.71 0.18
N GLU A 181 27.68 4.01 0.50
CA GLU A 181 27.49 4.49 1.89
C GLU A 181 26.02 4.39 2.31
N LEU A 182 25.08 4.71 1.42
CA LEU A 182 23.65 4.78 1.75
C LEU A 182 23.04 3.49 2.36
N PRO A 183 23.42 2.25 1.96
CA PRO A 183 22.90 1.02 2.57
C PRO A 183 23.13 0.91 4.09
N GLU A 184 24.29 1.37 4.59
CA GLU A 184 24.63 1.28 6.01
C GLU A 184 23.76 2.21 6.88
N ILE A 185 23.42 3.39 6.35
CA ILE A 185 22.71 4.44 7.08
C ILE A 185 21.18 4.38 6.94
N LEU A 186 20.66 3.74 5.90
CA LEU A 186 19.22 3.68 5.57
C LEU A 186 18.35 3.25 6.76
N PHE A 187 18.75 2.19 7.46
CA PHE A 187 17.98 1.68 8.61
C PHE A 187 17.97 2.63 9.81
N GLY A 188 19.06 3.40 10.00
CA GLY A 188 19.13 4.48 10.97
C GLY A 188 18.12 5.59 10.64
N ALA A 189 18.14 6.08 9.40
CA ALA A 189 17.21 7.10 8.93
C ALA A 189 15.73 6.68 9.08
N ILE A 190 15.39 5.45 8.67
CA ILE A 190 14.04 4.88 8.82
C ILE A 190 13.57 4.89 10.28
N LYS A 191 14.44 4.49 11.21
CA LYS A 191 14.15 4.51 12.65
C LYS A 191 13.97 5.92 13.18
N SER A 192 14.87 6.84 12.83
CA SER A 192 14.79 8.25 13.27
C SER A 192 13.48 8.90 12.83
N VAL A 193 13.04 8.69 11.59
CA VAL A 193 11.76 9.21 11.07
C VAL A 193 10.56 8.59 11.79
N TYR A 194 10.54 7.28 12.01
CA TYR A 194 9.46 6.64 12.79
C TYR A 194 9.44 7.10 14.25
N ASN A 195 10.62 7.25 14.88
CA ASN A 195 10.74 7.74 16.26
C ASN A 195 10.27 9.20 16.37
N ALA A 196 10.57 10.05 15.39
CA ALA A 196 10.01 11.40 15.27
C ALA A 196 8.48 11.39 15.22
N LEU A 197 7.88 10.55 14.35
CA LEU A 197 6.42 10.38 14.29
C LEU A 197 5.84 9.87 15.62
N LYS A 198 6.50 8.94 16.34
CA LYS A 198 6.06 8.48 17.67
C LYS A 198 6.14 9.59 18.71
N ARG A 199 7.22 10.37 18.75
CA ARG A 199 7.38 11.54 19.66
C ARG A 199 6.30 12.59 19.42
N LEU A 200 5.88 12.79 18.15
CA LEU A 200 4.84 13.74 17.74
C LEU A 200 3.41 13.16 17.76
N GLN A 201 3.22 11.89 18.15
CA GLN A 201 1.93 11.18 18.16
C GLN A 201 1.27 11.03 16.76
N LEU A 202 2.07 11.04 15.69
CA LEU A 202 1.63 10.95 14.29
C LEU A 202 1.76 9.54 13.68
N ALA A 203 2.46 8.61 14.33
CA ALA A 203 2.73 7.28 13.75
C ALA A 203 1.50 6.37 13.59
N ASP A 204 0.38 6.71 14.24
CA ASP A 204 -0.88 6.00 14.09
C ASP A 204 -1.72 6.55 12.90
N ASP A 205 -1.23 7.62 12.26
CA ASP A 205 -1.82 8.28 11.08
C ASP A 205 -0.92 8.26 9.84
N ILE A 206 0.41 8.21 10.03
CA ILE A 206 1.43 8.30 8.98
C ILE A 206 2.32 7.07 9.01
N MET A 207 2.34 6.34 7.90
CA MET A 207 3.18 5.15 7.72
C MET A 207 4.62 5.55 7.34
N VAL A 208 5.61 4.71 7.66
CA VAL A 208 7.00 4.85 7.21
C VAL A 208 7.37 3.63 6.37
N SER A 209 7.96 3.84 5.19
CA SER A 209 8.44 2.76 4.32
C SER A 209 9.74 3.15 3.60
N THR A 210 10.30 2.23 2.81
CA THR A 210 11.32 2.53 1.79
C THR A 210 10.99 1.71 0.53
N PRO A 211 11.08 2.28 -0.68
CA PRO A 211 10.86 1.57 -1.93
C PRO A 211 12.17 1.05 -2.52
N HIS A 212 12.11 -0.15 -3.11
CA HIS A 212 13.28 -0.86 -3.65
C HIS A 212 13.15 -1.08 -5.16
N SER A 213 14.27 -0.99 -5.89
CA SER A 213 14.35 -1.51 -7.26
C SER A 213 14.37 -3.04 -7.25
N GLN A 214 14.19 -3.69 -8.40
CA GLN A 214 14.43 -5.14 -8.51
C GLN A 214 15.92 -5.52 -8.43
N ALA A 215 16.85 -4.55 -8.39
CA ALA A 215 18.28 -4.83 -8.22
C ALA A 215 18.64 -5.41 -6.84
N VAL A 216 17.70 -5.43 -5.89
CA VAL A 216 17.83 -6.16 -4.61
C VAL A 216 17.75 -7.68 -4.76
N PHE A 217 17.27 -8.20 -5.89
CA PHE A 217 17.08 -9.63 -6.13
C PHE A 217 18.23 -10.25 -6.94
N VAL A 218 18.51 -11.53 -6.72
CA VAL A 218 19.47 -12.32 -7.52
C VAL A 218 18.90 -12.62 -8.91
N ASN A 219 17.62 -12.99 -8.94
CA ASN A 219 16.86 -13.43 -10.10
C ASN A 219 15.37 -13.22 -9.82
N SER A 220 14.55 -13.08 -10.86
CA SER A 220 13.08 -12.92 -10.73
C SER A 220 12.28 -13.90 -11.58
N PHE A 221 12.95 -14.82 -12.30
CA PHE A 221 12.33 -15.84 -13.15
C PHE A 221 12.87 -17.26 -12.85
N PRO A 222 11.99 -18.29 -12.79
CA PRO A 222 10.55 -18.16 -12.59
C PRO A 222 10.25 -17.51 -11.21
N PRO A 223 9.08 -16.88 -10.99
CA PRO A 223 8.85 -16.05 -9.80
C PRO A 223 9.21 -16.71 -8.46
N SER A 224 8.91 -18.00 -8.29
CA SER A 224 9.18 -18.74 -7.05
C SER A 224 10.66 -19.06 -6.77
N SER A 225 11.58 -18.77 -7.71
CA SER A 225 13.03 -18.89 -7.49
C SER A 225 13.64 -17.61 -6.92
N CYS A 226 12.91 -16.50 -6.86
CA CYS A 226 13.42 -15.19 -6.49
C CYS A 226 13.89 -15.15 -5.03
N THR A 227 15.10 -14.64 -4.81
CA THR A 227 15.67 -14.32 -3.48
C THR A 227 16.34 -12.95 -3.51
N PHE A 228 16.49 -12.31 -2.35
CA PHE A 228 17.40 -11.17 -2.22
C PHE A 228 18.85 -11.60 -2.48
N LYS A 229 19.69 -10.67 -2.94
CA LYS A 229 21.15 -10.85 -2.97
C LYS A 229 21.70 -10.86 -1.55
N GLU A 230 22.73 -11.65 -1.29
CA GLU A 230 23.27 -11.85 0.08
C GLU A 230 23.91 -10.57 0.65
N ASP A 231 24.60 -9.80 -0.20
CA ASP A 231 25.18 -8.48 0.11
C ASP A 231 24.12 -7.40 0.39
N VAL A 232 22.92 -7.53 -0.18
CA VAL A 232 21.75 -6.69 0.14
C VAL A 232 21.03 -7.19 1.39
N LEU A 233 20.99 -8.52 1.62
CA LEU A 233 20.17 -9.14 2.66
C LEU A 233 20.59 -8.71 4.09
N VAL A 234 21.87 -8.44 4.30
CA VAL A 234 22.40 -7.92 5.58
C VAL A 234 21.79 -6.57 5.98
N TYR A 235 21.49 -5.69 5.01
CA TYR A 235 20.82 -4.40 5.23
C TYR A 235 19.29 -4.52 5.16
N MET A 236 18.79 -5.39 4.27
CA MET A 236 17.36 -5.61 4.06
C MET A 236 16.69 -6.23 5.30
N LYS A 237 17.27 -7.27 5.89
CA LYS A 237 16.62 -8.04 6.95
C LYS A 237 16.29 -7.21 8.21
N PRO A 238 17.16 -6.32 8.74
CA PRO A 238 16.80 -5.41 9.82
C PRO A 238 15.63 -4.46 9.48
N ILE A 239 15.52 -4.02 8.22
CA ILE A 239 14.41 -3.18 7.74
C ILE A 239 13.11 -3.99 7.70
N LEU A 240 13.12 -5.20 7.14
CA LEU A 240 11.96 -6.11 7.13
C LEU A 240 11.50 -6.49 8.55
N ASP A 241 12.44 -6.77 9.46
CA ASP A 241 12.16 -7.03 10.89
C ASP A 241 11.49 -5.84 11.59
N PHE A 242 11.79 -4.62 11.16
CA PHE A 242 11.18 -3.40 11.70
C PHE A 242 9.82 -3.13 11.07
N PHE A 243 9.70 -3.20 9.74
CA PHE A 243 8.45 -3.04 9.00
C PHE A 243 7.39 -4.08 9.40
N SER A 244 7.80 -5.33 9.66
CA SER A 244 6.92 -6.36 10.22
C SER A 244 6.33 -5.97 11.58
N LYS A 245 7.12 -5.32 12.46
CA LYS A 245 6.68 -4.85 13.79
C LYS A 245 5.76 -3.63 13.73
N ILE A 246 5.99 -2.71 12.80
CA ILE A 246 5.16 -1.49 12.63
C ILE A 246 4.00 -1.68 11.64
N GLY A 247 3.92 -2.84 10.97
CA GLY A 247 2.86 -3.16 10.01
C GLY A 247 3.01 -2.49 8.64
N SER A 248 4.22 -2.05 8.28
CA SER A 248 4.53 -1.42 6.99
C SER A 248 4.73 -2.48 5.89
N PRO A 249 4.28 -2.24 4.65
CA PRO A 249 4.48 -3.15 3.52
C PRO A 249 5.91 -3.08 2.96
N PHE A 250 6.28 -4.09 2.18
CA PHE A 250 7.42 -4.02 1.28
C PHE A 250 7.02 -3.27 0.00
N TYR A 251 7.73 -2.19 -0.33
CA TYR A 251 7.52 -1.47 -1.59
C TYR A 251 8.59 -1.83 -2.62
N VAL A 252 8.15 -2.16 -3.83
CA VAL A 252 9.02 -2.52 -4.95
C VAL A 252 8.61 -1.80 -6.24
N ASN A 253 9.60 -1.35 -7.01
CA ASN A 253 9.43 -0.77 -8.33
C ASN A 253 9.35 -1.91 -9.37
N VAL A 254 8.27 -1.91 -10.16
CA VAL A 254 7.88 -3.02 -11.04
C VAL A 254 7.73 -2.51 -12.47
N TYR A 255 8.76 -2.73 -13.29
CA TYR A 255 8.80 -2.27 -14.67
C TYR A 255 8.94 -3.43 -15.66
N PRO A 256 7.83 -3.97 -16.18
CA PRO A 256 7.83 -4.87 -17.33
C PRO A 256 8.49 -4.26 -18.58
N PHE A 257 8.39 -2.93 -18.74
CA PHE A 257 9.09 -2.21 -19.80
C PHE A 257 10.61 -2.43 -19.74
N LEU A 258 11.24 -2.26 -18.57
CA LEU A 258 12.69 -2.40 -18.44
C LEU A 258 13.15 -3.84 -18.67
N ALA A 259 12.37 -4.82 -18.24
CA ALA A 259 12.64 -6.23 -18.52
C ALA A 259 12.56 -6.53 -20.03
N TYR A 260 11.48 -6.10 -20.69
CA TYR A 260 11.30 -6.28 -22.14
C TYR A 260 12.37 -5.53 -22.97
N ASN A 261 12.74 -4.30 -22.58
CA ASN A 261 13.79 -3.53 -23.24
C ASN A 261 15.17 -4.21 -23.12
N TYR A 262 15.44 -4.87 -21.99
CA TYR A 262 16.69 -5.61 -21.77
C TYR A 262 16.77 -6.93 -22.56
N ASP A 263 15.67 -7.66 -22.69
CA ASP A 263 15.62 -8.96 -23.39
C ASP A 263 14.38 -9.08 -24.32
N PRO A 264 14.32 -8.29 -25.40
CA PRO A 264 13.18 -8.27 -26.31
C PRO A 264 13.11 -9.49 -27.24
N GLU A 265 14.16 -10.31 -27.28
CA GLU A 265 14.23 -11.53 -28.09
C GLU A 265 13.53 -12.71 -27.40
N ASN A 266 13.63 -12.82 -26.06
CA ASN A 266 13.04 -13.94 -25.30
C ASN A 266 11.76 -13.56 -24.55
N ILE A 267 11.49 -12.28 -24.31
CA ILE A 267 10.27 -11.82 -23.63
C ILE A 267 9.18 -11.48 -24.66
N ASP A 268 8.07 -12.20 -24.63
CA ASP A 268 6.86 -11.84 -25.38
C ASP A 268 6.34 -10.46 -24.91
N ILE A 269 6.30 -9.49 -25.82
CA ILE A 269 5.79 -8.15 -25.54
C ILE A 269 4.33 -8.19 -25.06
N ASN A 270 3.52 -9.15 -25.51
CA ASN A 270 2.12 -9.28 -25.09
C ASN A 270 2.02 -9.66 -23.60
N TYR A 271 2.94 -10.51 -23.11
CA TYR A 271 3.07 -10.86 -21.70
C TYR A 271 3.47 -9.65 -20.84
N ALA A 272 4.32 -8.76 -21.36
CA ALA A 272 4.67 -7.51 -20.70
C ALA A 272 3.53 -6.46 -20.74
N LEU A 273 2.68 -6.48 -21.77
CA LEU A 273 1.58 -5.53 -22.01
C LEU A 273 0.19 -5.96 -21.48
N PHE A 274 0.09 -7.09 -20.79
CA PHE A 274 -1.18 -7.74 -20.38
C PHE A 274 -2.12 -8.12 -21.55
N GLU A 275 -1.59 -8.27 -22.76
CA GLU A 275 -2.33 -8.71 -23.94
C GLU A 275 -2.37 -10.25 -24.02
N SER A 276 -3.13 -10.81 -24.98
CA SER A 276 -3.26 -12.26 -25.12
C SER A 276 -1.92 -12.93 -25.46
N ASN A 277 -1.44 -13.80 -24.59
CA ASN A 277 -0.14 -14.48 -24.68
C ASN A 277 -0.21 -15.88 -24.02
N PRO A 278 0.75 -16.80 -24.24
CA PRO A 278 0.73 -18.13 -23.61
C PRO A 278 0.98 -18.11 -22.09
N GLY A 279 1.47 -16.99 -21.55
CA GLY A 279 1.90 -16.83 -20.16
C GLY A 279 3.16 -17.62 -19.82
N ILE A 280 3.57 -17.53 -18.55
CA ILE A 280 4.63 -18.38 -18.01
C ILE A 280 4.05 -19.35 -16.97
N TYR A 281 4.63 -20.54 -16.89
CA TYR A 281 4.27 -21.55 -15.90
C TYR A 281 5.43 -21.76 -14.92
N ASP A 282 5.15 -21.54 -13.63
CA ASP A 282 6.08 -21.76 -12.55
C ASP A 282 5.94 -23.20 -12.02
N ALA A 283 6.88 -24.07 -12.37
CA ALA A 283 6.81 -25.49 -12.06
C ALA A 283 6.94 -25.84 -10.56
N LYS A 284 7.51 -24.94 -9.73
CA LYS A 284 7.69 -25.16 -8.28
C LYS A 284 6.41 -24.85 -7.51
N THR A 285 5.63 -23.87 -7.98
CA THR A 285 4.36 -23.45 -7.35
C THR A 285 3.11 -23.98 -8.07
N ASN A 286 3.25 -24.53 -9.28
CA ASN A 286 2.14 -24.90 -10.16
C ASN A 286 1.20 -23.70 -10.45
N LEU A 287 1.80 -22.51 -10.58
CA LEU A 287 1.09 -21.26 -10.89
C LEU A 287 1.35 -20.86 -12.35
N HIS A 288 0.30 -20.35 -13.00
CA HIS A 288 0.38 -19.74 -14.31
C HIS A 288 0.22 -18.22 -14.17
N TYR A 289 1.04 -17.48 -14.89
CA TYR A 289 1.03 -16.02 -14.94
C TYR A 289 0.71 -15.59 -16.35
N ASP A 290 -0.42 -14.90 -16.53
CA ASP A 290 -0.86 -14.33 -17.81
C ASP A 290 -0.23 -12.95 -18.09
N ASN A 291 0.49 -12.37 -17.15
CA ASN A 291 1.15 -11.07 -17.29
C ASN A 291 2.41 -10.93 -16.41
N MET A 292 3.39 -10.18 -16.91
CA MET A 292 4.69 -9.98 -16.23
C MET A 292 4.57 -9.20 -14.91
N PHE A 293 3.65 -8.25 -14.82
CA PHE A 293 3.50 -7.40 -13.63
C PHE A 293 3.12 -8.21 -12.38
N ASP A 294 2.16 -9.13 -12.50
CA ASP A 294 1.80 -10.04 -11.40
C ASP A 294 2.95 -11.02 -11.06
N ALA A 295 3.71 -11.47 -12.06
CA ALA A 295 4.88 -12.33 -11.86
C ALA A 295 6.03 -11.62 -11.12
N GLN A 296 6.31 -10.35 -11.44
CA GLN A 296 7.33 -9.55 -10.73
C GLN A 296 6.91 -9.22 -9.29
N ILE A 297 5.61 -9.05 -9.01
CA ILE A 297 5.11 -8.92 -7.64
C ILE A 297 5.26 -10.24 -6.87
N ASP A 298 4.97 -11.37 -7.49
CA ASP A 298 5.09 -12.68 -6.84
C ASP A 298 6.54 -13.14 -6.68
N ALA A 299 7.46 -12.65 -7.52
CA ALA A 299 8.90 -12.76 -7.28
C ALA A 299 9.31 -12.02 -5.98
N ALA A 300 8.81 -10.81 -5.76
CA ALA A 300 9.04 -10.09 -4.50
C ALA A 300 8.44 -10.84 -3.29
N TYR A 301 7.23 -11.43 -3.41
CA TYR A 301 6.68 -12.30 -2.36
C TYR A 301 7.55 -13.54 -2.10
N ALA A 302 8.09 -14.19 -3.13
CA ALA A 302 8.97 -15.34 -2.97
C ALA A 302 10.29 -14.99 -2.26
N ALA A 303 10.88 -13.82 -2.57
CA ALA A 303 12.06 -13.33 -1.86
C ALA A 303 11.78 -13.02 -0.38
N LEU A 304 10.62 -12.45 -0.08
CA LEU A 304 10.17 -12.22 1.30
C LEU A 304 9.93 -13.54 2.05
N GLU A 305 9.29 -14.54 1.42
CA GLU A 305 9.14 -15.88 1.98
C GLU A 305 10.49 -16.53 2.30
N ALA A 306 11.45 -16.49 1.36
CA ALA A 306 12.80 -17.01 1.54
C ALA A 306 13.56 -16.30 2.68
N ALA A 307 13.32 -15.00 2.89
CA ALA A 307 13.88 -14.24 4.01
C ALA A 307 13.16 -14.43 5.35
N GLY A 308 11.99 -15.09 5.37
CA GLY A 308 11.19 -15.37 6.58
C GLY A 308 10.03 -14.40 6.85
N PHE A 309 9.59 -13.62 5.85
CA PHE A 309 8.57 -12.57 5.95
C PHE A 309 7.29 -12.88 5.14
N ASP A 310 6.82 -14.13 5.22
CA ASP A 310 5.67 -14.70 4.49
C ASP A 310 4.39 -13.84 4.48
N LYS A 311 4.14 -13.11 5.57
CA LYS A 311 2.93 -12.29 5.81
C LYS A 311 3.05 -10.83 5.39
N MET A 312 4.21 -10.38 4.94
CA MET A 312 4.41 -8.97 4.57
C MET A 312 3.67 -8.66 3.27
N GLU A 313 2.87 -7.59 3.26
CA GLU A 313 2.19 -7.11 2.04
C GLU A 313 3.22 -6.52 1.07
N VAL A 314 3.22 -6.93 -0.20
CA VAL A 314 3.95 -6.24 -1.27
C VAL A 314 3.04 -5.18 -1.89
N ARG A 315 3.58 -3.97 -2.07
CA ARG A 315 2.97 -2.88 -2.85
C ARG A 315 3.93 -2.40 -3.93
N VAL A 316 3.37 -1.88 -5.02
CA VAL A 316 4.17 -1.34 -6.11
C VAL A 316 4.32 0.16 -5.93
N SER A 317 5.55 0.63 -5.68
CA SER A 317 5.88 2.04 -5.50
C SER A 317 6.00 2.78 -6.82
N GLU A 318 6.35 2.08 -7.90
CA GLU A 318 6.43 2.61 -9.26
C GLU A 318 6.20 1.51 -10.29
N THR A 319 5.49 1.85 -11.36
CA THR A 319 5.35 0.99 -12.54
C THR A 319 4.87 1.82 -13.72
N GLY A 320 5.42 1.59 -14.91
CA GLY A 320 5.11 2.40 -16.08
C GLY A 320 5.77 1.88 -17.34
N TRP A 321 5.56 2.61 -18.43
CA TRP A 321 6.09 2.28 -19.75
C TRP A 321 6.32 3.56 -20.55
N ALA A 322 7.52 3.71 -21.10
CA ALA A 322 7.90 4.93 -21.81
C ALA A 322 7.27 5.03 -23.21
N SER A 323 6.78 6.22 -23.56
CA SER A 323 6.07 6.49 -24.81
C SER A 323 6.97 6.86 -26.00
N SER A 324 8.26 7.06 -25.76
CA SER A 324 9.31 7.34 -26.73
C SER A 324 10.66 6.99 -26.08
N GLY A 325 11.69 6.74 -26.88
CA GLY A 325 13.07 6.51 -26.45
C GLY A 325 14.01 6.56 -27.64
N ASP A 326 15.29 6.26 -27.42
CA ASP A 326 16.28 6.12 -28.50
C ASP A 326 16.11 4.79 -29.26
N GLU A 327 16.78 4.61 -30.41
CA GLU A 327 16.59 3.43 -31.28
C GLU A 327 16.88 2.08 -30.59
N ASN A 328 17.74 2.09 -29.57
CA ASN A 328 18.09 0.92 -28.77
C ASN A 328 17.15 0.70 -27.56
N GLU A 329 16.14 1.56 -27.34
CA GLU A 329 15.17 1.44 -26.26
C GLU A 329 13.92 0.68 -26.73
N VAL A 330 14.09 -0.62 -26.98
CA VAL A 330 13.10 -1.46 -27.64
C VAL A 330 11.79 -1.48 -26.86
N GLY A 331 10.70 -1.21 -27.59
CA GLY A 331 9.35 -1.13 -27.03
C GLY A 331 8.93 0.24 -26.50
N ALA A 332 9.81 1.25 -26.44
CA ALA A 332 9.47 2.61 -26.01
C ALA A 332 8.62 3.36 -27.06
N THR A 333 7.31 3.09 -27.09
CA THR A 333 6.38 3.65 -28.10
C THR A 333 5.07 4.11 -27.48
N ILE A 334 4.42 5.10 -28.10
CA ILE A 334 3.10 5.61 -27.69
C ILE A 334 2.06 4.48 -27.65
N HIS A 335 2.13 3.52 -28.59
CA HIS A 335 1.23 2.38 -28.61
C HIS A 335 1.41 1.51 -27.36
N ASN A 336 2.64 1.07 -27.08
CA ASN A 336 2.94 0.20 -25.95
C ASN A 336 2.67 0.90 -24.60
N ALA A 337 3.07 2.17 -24.46
CA ALA A 337 2.81 2.96 -23.27
C ALA A 337 1.31 3.12 -22.99
N ARG A 338 0.50 3.36 -24.03
CA ARG A 338 -0.95 3.41 -23.91
C ARG A 338 -1.52 2.06 -23.50
N THR A 339 -1.13 0.98 -24.17
CA THR A 339 -1.62 -0.38 -23.91
C THR A 339 -1.28 -0.80 -22.48
N TYR A 340 -0.01 -0.65 -22.06
CA TYR A 340 0.44 -0.97 -20.70
C TYR A 340 -0.35 -0.19 -19.64
N ASN A 341 -0.37 1.14 -19.73
CA ASN A 341 -0.97 1.98 -18.69
C ASN A 341 -2.51 1.84 -18.63
N TYR A 342 -3.18 1.59 -19.77
CA TYR A 342 -4.60 1.27 -19.82
C TYR A 342 -4.90 -0.11 -19.20
N ASN A 343 -4.12 -1.14 -19.56
CA ASN A 343 -4.33 -2.49 -19.05
C ASN A 343 -3.96 -2.63 -17.57
N LEU A 344 -2.90 -1.96 -17.11
CA LEU A 344 -2.55 -1.81 -15.69
C LEU A 344 -3.71 -1.19 -14.91
N ARG A 345 -4.29 -0.08 -15.41
CA ARG A 345 -5.48 0.53 -14.80
C ARG A 345 -6.63 -0.48 -14.72
N LYS A 346 -6.96 -1.17 -15.83
CA LYS A 346 -7.99 -2.24 -15.86
C LYS A 346 -7.68 -3.36 -14.84
N ARG A 347 -6.42 -3.78 -14.72
CA ARG A 347 -5.93 -4.82 -13.79
C ARG A 347 -6.07 -4.42 -12.32
N LEU A 348 -5.78 -3.18 -11.97
CA LEU A 348 -5.92 -2.64 -10.61
C LEU A 348 -7.39 -2.42 -10.23
N PHE A 349 -8.23 -2.01 -11.19
CA PHE A 349 -9.67 -1.83 -10.98
C PHE A 349 -10.43 -3.15 -10.76
N LYS A 350 -9.87 -4.31 -11.18
CA LYS A 350 -10.40 -5.64 -10.81
C LYS A 350 -10.37 -5.91 -9.29
N LYS A 351 -9.56 -5.18 -8.52
CA LYS A 351 -9.36 -5.37 -7.06
C LYS A 351 -9.04 -6.83 -6.67
N LYS A 352 -8.21 -7.49 -7.47
CA LYS A 352 -7.73 -8.87 -7.21
C LYS A 352 -6.26 -8.86 -6.84
N GLY A 353 -5.84 -9.86 -6.07
CA GLY A 353 -4.44 -10.20 -5.88
C GLY A 353 -3.83 -10.93 -7.07
N THR A 354 -2.55 -11.25 -6.95
CA THR A 354 -1.73 -12.03 -7.88
C THR A 354 -2.00 -13.55 -7.79
N PRO A 355 -1.45 -14.40 -8.68
CA PRO A 355 -1.58 -15.86 -8.58
C PRO A 355 -1.12 -16.46 -7.25
N LEU A 356 0.00 -16.01 -6.67
CA LEU A 356 0.53 -16.50 -5.38
C LEU A 356 -0.20 -15.88 -4.18
N ARG A 357 -0.73 -14.65 -4.32
CA ARG A 357 -1.44 -13.93 -3.24
C ARG A 357 -2.84 -13.43 -3.67
N PRO A 358 -3.76 -14.32 -4.10
CA PRO A 358 -5.02 -13.92 -4.74
C PRO A 358 -5.98 -13.14 -3.82
N LYS A 359 -5.78 -13.23 -2.50
CA LYS A 359 -6.57 -12.53 -1.47
C LYS A 359 -5.99 -11.17 -1.05
N ILE A 360 -4.75 -10.84 -1.42
CA ILE A 360 -4.12 -9.55 -1.11
C ILE A 360 -4.26 -8.65 -2.34
N VAL A 361 -5.15 -7.66 -2.27
CA VAL A 361 -5.45 -6.78 -3.40
C VAL A 361 -4.21 -5.97 -3.79
N VAL A 362 -3.79 -6.08 -5.06
CA VAL A 362 -2.65 -5.31 -5.58
C VAL A 362 -2.94 -3.80 -5.55
N LYS A 363 -1.94 -3.04 -5.10
CA LYS A 363 -1.91 -1.57 -5.10
C LYS A 363 -0.64 -1.11 -5.80
N ALA A 364 -0.77 -0.12 -6.68
CA ALA A 364 0.36 0.42 -7.41
C ALA A 364 0.27 1.94 -7.59
N TYR A 365 1.40 2.63 -7.53
CA TYR A 365 1.55 3.97 -8.08
C TYR A 365 2.10 3.87 -9.50
N LEU A 366 1.38 4.45 -10.46
CA LEU A 366 1.84 4.55 -11.85
C LEU A 366 2.95 5.61 -11.97
N PHE A 367 4.01 5.30 -12.70
CA PHE A 367 5.10 6.21 -13.05
C PHE A 367 4.94 6.63 -14.54
N ALA A 368 4.69 7.90 -14.88
CA ALA A 368 4.50 9.06 -14.00
C ALA A 368 3.35 9.97 -14.49
N LEU A 369 3.03 11.00 -13.70
CA LEU A 369 2.00 11.97 -14.05
C LEU A 369 2.36 12.77 -15.30
N PHE A 370 3.58 13.31 -15.37
CA PHE A 370 4.05 14.14 -16.48
C PHE A 370 5.28 13.54 -17.18
N ASN A 371 5.50 13.95 -18.43
CA ASN A 371 6.82 13.83 -19.07
C ASN A 371 7.78 14.81 -18.40
N GLU A 372 8.89 14.30 -17.87
CA GLU A 372 9.85 15.07 -17.08
C GLU A 372 11.10 15.39 -17.92
N ASN A 373 11.11 16.57 -18.54
CA ASN A 373 12.09 16.92 -19.59
C ASN A 373 13.55 17.03 -19.10
N GLN A 374 13.77 17.20 -17.80
CA GLN A 374 15.11 17.32 -17.20
C GLN A 374 15.61 16.00 -16.60
N LYS A 375 14.87 14.88 -16.67
CA LYS A 375 15.37 13.59 -16.18
C LYS A 375 16.68 13.19 -16.90
N PRO A 376 17.74 12.83 -16.15
CA PRO A 376 18.99 12.34 -16.72
C PRO A 376 18.85 10.87 -17.15
N GLY A 377 19.89 10.34 -17.81
CA GLY A 377 19.93 8.95 -18.27
C GLY A 377 19.45 8.79 -19.70
N ALA A 378 18.81 7.65 -19.99
CA ALA A 378 18.33 7.30 -21.31
C ALA A 378 17.18 8.21 -21.77
N SER A 379 16.94 8.30 -23.07
CA SER A 379 15.92 9.20 -23.63
C SER A 379 14.50 8.88 -23.13
N SER A 380 14.19 7.58 -22.94
CA SER A 380 12.90 7.11 -22.43
C SER A 380 12.51 7.65 -21.04
N GLU A 381 13.49 8.00 -20.21
CA GLU A 381 13.27 8.57 -18.87
C GLU A 381 12.43 9.86 -18.90
N LYS A 382 12.44 10.59 -20.03
CA LYS A 382 11.68 11.83 -20.22
C LYS A 382 10.24 11.60 -20.70
N HIS A 383 9.84 10.35 -20.93
CA HIS A 383 8.67 9.99 -21.74
C HIS A 383 7.67 9.00 -21.08
N TYR A 384 7.74 8.83 -19.75
CA TYR A 384 6.80 8.01 -18.96
C TYR A 384 5.45 8.66 -18.62
N GLY A 385 5.26 9.94 -18.94
CA GLY A 385 4.10 10.72 -18.52
C GLY A 385 2.78 10.26 -19.13
N LEU A 386 1.73 10.21 -18.30
CA LEU A 386 0.34 10.17 -18.80
C LEU A 386 -0.09 11.50 -19.42
N PHE A 387 0.48 12.60 -18.96
CA PHE A 387 0.23 13.94 -19.45
C PHE A 387 1.53 14.57 -19.99
N LYS A 388 1.38 15.41 -21.01
CA LYS A 388 2.46 16.28 -21.50
C LYS A 388 2.66 17.44 -20.52
N ALA A 389 3.80 18.11 -20.63
CA ALA A 389 4.15 19.28 -19.81
C ALA A 389 3.04 20.37 -19.78
N ASP A 390 2.30 20.54 -20.87
CA ASP A 390 1.24 21.53 -20.97
C ASP A 390 -0.12 21.10 -20.34
N GLY A 391 -0.16 19.93 -19.71
CA GLY A 391 -1.35 19.34 -19.09
C GLY A 391 -2.31 18.61 -20.04
N SER A 392 -2.04 18.56 -21.35
CA SER A 392 -2.78 17.69 -22.28
C SER A 392 -2.40 16.21 -22.08
N ILE A 393 -3.27 15.27 -22.49
CA ILE A 393 -2.94 13.84 -22.42
C ILE A 393 -1.79 13.48 -23.39
N ALA A 394 -0.87 12.63 -22.95
CA ALA A 394 0.14 12.05 -23.82
C ALA A 394 -0.50 11.03 -24.79
N TYR A 395 -1.40 10.20 -24.26
CA TYR A 395 -2.18 9.19 -24.97
C TYR A 395 -3.45 8.84 -24.17
N ASP A 396 -4.52 8.42 -24.85
CA ASP A 396 -5.82 8.19 -24.18
C ASP A 396 -5.88 6.85 -23.45
N ILE A 397 -5.93 6.89 -22.11
CA ILE A 397 -6.25 5.75 -21.24
C ILE A 397 -7.55 5.96 -20.43
N GLY A 398 -8.43 6.84 -20.90
CA GLY A 398 -9.67 7.24 -20.21
C GLY A 398 -9.45 8.30 -19.13
N PHE A 399 -8.54 9.24 -19.36
CA PHE A 399 -8.34 10.44 -18.54
C PHE A 399 -8.49 11.71 -19.38
N THR A 400 -8.90 12.81 -18.75
CA THR A 400 -9.03 14.14 -19.36
C THR A 400 -7.88 15.03 -18.90
N GLY A 401 -7.19 15.69 -19.83
CA GLY A 401 -6.15 16.68 -19.51
C GLY A 401 -6.71 18.02 -19.02
N LEU A 402 -5.82 18.92 -18.59
CA LEU A 402 -6.14 20.32 -18.28
C LEU A 402 -6.59 21.12 -19.52
N LYS A 403 -6.21 20.66 -20.71
CA LYS A 403 -6.62 21.22 -22.00
C LYS A 403 -7.30 20.16 -22.85
N PRO A 404 -8.26 20.53 -23.73
CA PRO A 404 -8.73 19.67 -24.81
C PRO A 404 -7.54 19.19 -25.64
N SER A 405 -7.47 17.89 -25.92
CA SER A 405 -6.37 17.32 -26.69
C SER A 405 -6.64 17.40 -28.20
N CYS A 406 -5.62 17.73 -28.99
CA CYS A 406 -5.63 17.56 -30.44
C CYS A 406 -5.33 16.10 -30.87
N ALA A 407 -5.13 15.17 -29.92
CA ALA A 407 -5.00 13.76 -30.25
C ALA A 407 -6.28 13.25 -30.92
N SER A 408 -6.14 12.61 -32.08
CA SER A 408 -7.26 12.03 -32.81
C SER A 408 -8.08 11.13 -31.88
N PRO A 409 -9.42 11.31 -31.77
CA PRO A 409 -10.25 10.38 -31.03
C PRO A 409 -10.15 9.02 -31.73
N SER A 410 -9.47 8.06 -31.08
CA SER A 410 -9.58 6.67 -31.49
C SER A 410 -11.03 6.28 -31.31
N LEU A 411 -11.75 6.07 -32.42
CA LEU A 411 -13.12 5.57 -32.43
C LEU A 411 -13.20 4.34 -31.53
N LEU A 412 -13.75 4.51 -30.34
CA LEU A 412 -14.21 3.39 -29.52
C LEU A 412 -15.16 2.59 -30.41
N SER A 413 -14.84 1.32 -30.63
CA SER A 413 -15.67 0.42 -31.41
C SER A 413 -17.07 0.40 -30.80
N LEU A 414 -18.03 1.05 -31.47
CA LEU A 414 -19.43 1.16 -31.06
C LEU A 414 -20.19 -0.19 -31.12
N LYS A 415 -19.47 -1.32 -31.14
CA LYS A 415 -20.01 -2.68 -31.21
C LYS A 415 -20.25 -3.34 -29.84
N ASP A 416 -19.65 -2.83 -28.76
CA ASP A 416 -19.85 -3.37 -27.40
C ASP A 416 -20.94 -2.65 -26.59
N ILE A 417 -21.57 -1.60 -27.13
CA ILE A 417 -22.73 -0.95 -26.51
C ILE A 417 -24.03 -1.47 -27.16
N HIS A 418 -24.28 -2.78 -27.06
CA HIS A 418 -25.61 -3.32 -27.37
C HIS A 418 -26.08 -4.55 -26.56
N THR A 419 -25.44 -4.87 -25.41
CA THR A 419 -25.90 -5.96 -24.52
C THR A 419 -25.64 -5.68 -23.03
N GLN A 420 -26.38 -4.72 -22.43
CA GLN A 420 -26.82 -4.79 -21.02
C GLN A 420 -27.82 -3.66 -20.65
N SER A 421 -28.98 -3.65 -21.31
CA SER A 421 -30.13 -2.83 -20.89
C SER A 421 -31.22 -3.71 -20.27
N TRP A 422 -31.00 -4.16 -19.03
CA TRP A 422 -32.02 -4.78 -18.16
C TRP A 422 -31.75 -4.41 -16.69
N LEU A 423 -31.84 -3.12 -16.38
CA LEU A 423 -31.97 -2.65 -14.99
C LEU A 423 -33.41 -2.87 -14.53
N ALA A 424 -33.69 -4.08 -14.00
CA ALA A 424 -34.91 -4.31 -13.23
C ALA A 424 -34.86 -3.48 -11.92
N PRO A 425 -35.95 -2.79 -11.52
CA PRO A 425 -35.90 -1.83 -10.43
C PRO A 425 -35.87 -2.52 -9.06
N TYR A 426 -34.81 -2.26 -8.28
CA TYR A 426 -34.68 -2.65 -6.87
C TYR A 426 -35.76 -2.05 -5.93
N SER A 427 -36.69 -1.25 -6.46
CA SER A 427 -37.80 -0.61 -5.73
C SER A 427 -38.92 -1.58 -5.31
N MET A 428 -39.06 -2.74 -5.96
CA MET A 428 -40.16 -3.68 -5.69
C MET A 428 -39.89 -4.73 -4.60
N ILE A 429 -38.64 -4.87 -4.13
CA ILE A 429 -38.29 -5.87 -3.10
C ILE A 429 -38.53 -5.32 -1.68
N ILE A 430 -38.42 -4.00 -1.50
CA ILE A 430 -38.58 -3.33 -0.20
C ILE A 430 -40.05 -3.23 0.22
N THR A 431 -40.98 -3.06 -0.72
CA THR A 431 -42.43 -3.00 -0.44
C THR A 431 -43.03 -4.34 -0.03
N CYS A 432 -42.54 -5.47 -0.56
CA CYS A 432 -43.01 -6.79 -0.16
C CYS A 432 -42.61 -7.19 1.28
N PHE A 433 -41.45 -6.74 1.77
CA PHE A 433 -41.02 -7.04 3.15
C PHE A 433 -41.85 -6.31 4.21
N ILE A 434 -42.30 -5.08 3.94
CA ILE A 434 -43.13 -4.31 4.88
C ILE A 434 -44.54 -4.91 4.99
N ALA A 435 -45.11 -5.39 3.88
CA ALA A 435 -46.43 -6.03 3.86
C ALA A 435 -46.46 -7.33 4.69
N VAL A 436 -45.41 -8.16 4.62
CA VAL A 436 -45.32 -9.43 5.38
C VAL A 436 -45.17 -9.18 6.89
N ILE A 437 -44.47 -8.12 7.31
CA ILE A 437 -44.31 -7.78 8.73
C ILE A 437 -45.62 -7.25 9.34
N MET A 438 -46.40 -6.44 8.60
CA MET A 438 -47.71 -5.99 9.08
C MET A 438 -48.78 -7.09 9.08
N ALA A 439 -48.62 -8.15 8.28
CA ALA A 439 -49.51 -9.32 8.30
C ALA A 439 -49.24 -10.31 9.45
N LEU A 440 -48.20 -10.10 10.25
CA LEU A 440 -47.79 -10.96 11.38
C LEU A 440 -47.91 -10.25 12.75
N THR A 441 -48.64 -9.13 12.83
CA THR A 441 -48.78 -8.30 14.04
C THR A 441 -50.23 -7.94 14.41
N PHE A 442 -51.19 -8.79 14.03
CA PHE A 442 -52.57 -8.82 14.56
C PHE A 442 -52.98 -10.26 14.88
#